data_AF-A0A7S4R5Q0-F1
#
_entry.id   AF-A0A7S4R5Q0-F1
#
_cell.length_a   1.000
_cell.length_b   1.000
_cell.length_c   1.000
_cell.angle_alpha   90.00
_cell.angle_beta   90.00
_cell.angle_gamma   90.00
#
_symmetry.space_group_name_H-M   'P 1'
#
loop_
_entity.id
_entity.type
_entity.pdbx_description
1 polymer ?
#
loop_
_entity_poly.entity_id
_entity_poly.type
_entity_poly.pdbx_seq_one_letter_code
_entity_poly.pdbx_strand_id
1 'polypeptide(L)'
;SSDLKKRDDHDNGATIVVVRPSSFSYTSVMNAWSKSQQPDMAINAYNILQRMISDYENDVNESAQPDIVSVTAFLFACANMPIIRDGDDDDERQSNYERKREALRLAIQTFEDVNSNPKRYGGGGYGPNQYMYTALLKACVRLADGETERGRLCEHVFRQSAERGQVSKTVLNQFLKGAPFGVRKRVLGDNGVSIPKEWSRFVKMSNRP
;
A
#
# COMPACT_ATOMS: atom_id res chain seq x y z
N SER A 1 -72.80 -24.03 -5.99
CA SER A 1 -71.63 -23.71 -6.81
C SER A 1 -71.03 -22.41 -6.31
N SER A 2 -70.14 -22.42 -5.31
CA SER A 2 -68.75 -22.90 -5.37
C SER A 2 -68.01 -22.32 -6.57
N ASP A 3 -67.23 -21.27 -6.34
CA ASP A 3 -65.85 -21.15 -6.85
C ASP A 3 -65.26 -19.80 -6.40
N LEU A 4 -65.04 -19.68 -5.09
CA LEU A 4 -64.01 -18.80 -4.55
C LEU A 4 -62.66 -19.45 -4.90
N LYS A 5 -62.13 -19.14 -6.09
CA LYS A 5 -60.73 -19.44 -6.42
C LYS A 5 -59.84 -18.63 -5.49
N LYS A 6 -59.26 -19.34 -4.52
CA LYS A 6 -58.08 -18.94 -3.76
C LYS A 6 -57.09 -18.28 -4.74
N ARG A 7 -56.78 -17.01 -4.49
CA ARG A 7 -55.58 -16.41 -5.04
C ARG A 7 -54.45 -17.03 -4.23
N ASP A 8 -53.70 -17.90 -4.89
CA ASP A 8 -52.45 -18.40 -4.36
C ASP A 8 -51.52 -17.21 -4.18
N ASP A 9 -51.29 -16.83 -2.92
CA ASP A 9 -50.19 -15.97 -2.53
C ASP A 9 -48.90 -16.72 -2.88
N HIS A 10 -48.37 -16.43 -4.08
CA HIS A 10 -47.01 -16.78 -4.44
C HIS A 10 -46.10 -15.92 -3.55
N ASP A 11 -45.78 -16.44 -2.37
CA ASP A 11 -44.64 -16.03 -1.58
C ASP A 11 -43.39 -16.27 -2.43
N ASN A 12 -43.06 -15.28 -3.24
CA ASN A 12 -41.77 -15.17 -3.90
C ASN A 12 -40.74 -14.94 -2.80
N GLY A 13 -40.30 -16.04 -2.18
CA GLY A 13 -39.10 -16.14 -1.36
C GLY A 13 -37.83 -15.90 -2.18
N ALA A 14 -37.80 -14.80 -2.92
CA ALA A 14 -36.58 -14.26 -3.49
C ALA A 14 -35.76 -13.72 -2.32
N THR A 15 -34.91 -14.57 -1.75
CA THR A 15 -33.83 -14.14 -0.87
C THR A 15 -33.12 -13.00 -1.59
N ILE A 16 -33.24 -11.78 -1.06
CA ILE A 16 -32.49 -10.64 -1.58
C ILE A 16 -31.03 -10.97 -1.34
N VAL A 17 -30.34 -11.42 -2.39
CA VAL A 17 -28.89 -11.62 -2.35
C VAL A 17 -28.29 -10.23 -2.32
N VAL A 18 -27.94 -9.76 -1.12
CA VAL A 18 -27.23 -8.50 -0.94
C VAL A 18 -25.82 -8.69 -1.49
N VAL A 19 -25.56 -8.12 -2.68
CA VAL A 19 -24.22 -8.12 -3.28
C VAL A 19 -23.34 -7.17 -2.49
N ARG A 20 -22.31 -7.70 -1.84
CA ARG A 20 -21.33 -6.91 -1.08
C ARG A 20 -19.99 -6.86 -1.81
N PRO A 21 -19.23 -5.76 -1.67
CA PRO A 21 -17.88 -5.68 -2.25
C PRO A 21 -16.97 -6.77 -1.68
N SER A 22 -15.99 -7.19 -2.49
CA SER A 22 -14.93 -8.11 -2.06
C SER A 22 -13.58 -7.39 -1.99
N SER A 23 -12.56 -8.06 -1.44
CA SER A 23 -11.17 -7.60 -1.48
C SER A 23 -10.71 -7.27 -2.90
N PHE A 24 -11.13 -8.08 -3.87
CA PHE A 24 -10.85 -7.82 -5.28
C PHE A 24 -11.48 -6.50 -5.77
N SER A 25 -12.74 -6.25 -5.40
CA SER A 25 -13.47 -5.03 -5.78
C SER A 25 -12.81 -3.78 -5.18
N TYR A 26 -12.52 -3.79 -3.88
CA TYR A 26 -11.82 -2.68 -3.20
C TYR A 26 -10.43 -2.43 -3.79
N THR A 27 -9.65 -3.50 -3.97
CA THR A 27 -8.30 -3.42 -4.54
C THR A 27 -8.30 -2.87 -5.95
N SER A 28 -9.30 -3.23 -6.77
CA SER A 28 -9.45 -2.70 -8.13
C SER A 28 -9.65 -1.19 -8.14
N VAL A 29 -10.47 -0.66 -7.22
CA VAL A 29 -10.69 0.78 -7.08
C VAL A 29 -9.41 1.50 -6.62
N MET A 30 -8.67 0.95 -5.65
CA MET A 30 -7.37 1.53 -5.24
C MET A 30 -6.35 1.52 -6.37
N ASN A 31 -6.32 0.46 -7.20
CA ASN A 31 -5.47 0.40 -8.39
C ASN A 31 -5.87 1.41 -9.47
N ALA A 32 -7.15 1.73 -9.59
CA ALA A 32 -7.61 2.79 -10.48
C ALA A 32 -7.11 4.16 -9.98
N TRP A 33 -7.24 4.44 -8.68
CA TRP A 33 -6.67 5.64 -8.06
C TRP A 33 -5.16 5.73 -8.25
N SER A 34 -4.42 4.63 -8.08
CA SER A 34 -2.95 4.61 -8.23
C SER A 34 -2.45 4.95 -9.63
N LYS A 35 -3.36 5.03 -10.61
CA LYS A 35 -3.11 5.36 -12.01
C LYS A 35 -3.81 6.65 -12.48
N SER A 36 -4.66 7.27 -11.66
CA SER A 36 -5.52 8.38 -12.10
C SER A 36 -4.80 9.73 -12.27
N GLN A 37 -3.59 9.87 -11.74
CA GLN A 37 -2.80 11.12 -11.72
C GLN A 37 -3.53 12.31 -11.06
N GLN A 38 -4.51 12.03 -10.20
CA GLN A 38 -5.23 13.06 -9.44
C GLN A 38 -4.44 13.47 -8.19
N PRO A 39 -4.42 14.76 -7.81
CA PRO A 39 -3.72 15.23 -6.61
C PRO A 39 -4.17 14.52 -5.33
N ASP A 40 -5.44 14.15 -5.22
CA ASP A 40 -6.00 13.56 -4.01
C ASP A 40 -6.07 12.02 -4.07
N MET A 41 -5.36 11.39 -5.03
CA MET A 41 -5.40 9.95 -5.25
C MET A 41 -4.98 9.13 -4.01
N ALA A 42 -4.03 9.62 -3.22
CA ALA A 42 -3.58 8.95 -2.00
C ALA A 42 -4.67 8.95 -0.92
N ILE A 43 -5.31 10.09 -0.67
CA ILE A 43 -6.39 10.24 0.32
C ILE A 43 -7.60 9.40 -0.09
N ASN A 44 -7.98 9.45 -1.37
CA ASN A 44 -9.09 8.65 -1.87
C ASN A 44 -8.80 7.15 -1.77
N ALA A 45 -7.59 6.70 -2.14
CA ALA A 45 -7.20 5.30 -1.97
C ALA A 45 -7.20 4.88 -0.50
N TYR A 46 -6.73 5.74 0.41
CA TYR A 46 -6.77 5.48 1.85
C TYR A 46 -8.20 5.32 2.37
N ASN A 47 -9.12 6.19 1.96
CA ASN A 47 -10.53 6.10 2.34
C ASN A 47 -11.17 4.78 1.86
N ILE A 48 -10.79 4.30 0.67
CA ILE A 48 -11.23 2.99 0.17
C ILE A 48 -10.65 1.84 1.02
N LEU A 49 -9.37 1.91 1.41
CA LEU A 49 -8.77 0.92 2.32
C LEU A 49 -9.44 0.92 3.70
N GLN A 50 -9.72 2.08 4.28
CA GLN A 50 -10.42 2.18 5.57
C GLN A 50 -11.85 1.64 5.49
N ARG A 51 -12.56 1.90 4.39
CA ARG A 51 -13.89 1.30 4.15
C ARG A 51 -13.81 -0.22 4.06
N MET A 52 -12.82 -0.75 3.36
CA MET A 52 -12.59 -2.19 3.26
C MET A 52 -12.35 -2.82 4.65
N ILE A 53 -11.49 -2.19 5.46
CA ILE A 53 -11.22 -2.60 6.83
C ILE A 53 -12.50 -2.58 7.68
N SER A 54 -13.28 -1.49 7.62
CA SER A 54 -14.54 -1.38 8.35
C SER A 54 -15.57 -2.41 7.90
N ASP A 55 -15.70 -2.65 6.60
CA ASP A 55 -16.66 -3.63 6.05
C ASP A 55 -16.33 -5.06 6.51
N TYR A 56 -15.03 -5.38 6.65
CA TYR A 56 -14.58 -6.65 7.22
C TYR A 56 -14.78 -6.72 8.75
N GLU A 57 -14.30 -5.72 9.49
CA GLU A 57 -14.22 -5.76 10.96
C GLU A 57 -15.57 -5.47 11.64
N ASN A 58 -16.33 -4.49 11.13
CA ASN A 58 -17.55 -4.00 11.76
C ASN A 58 -18.81 -4.59 11.11
N ASP A 59 -18.84 -4.69 9.78
CA ASP A 59 -20.02 -5.16 9.05
C ASP A 59 -19.94 -6.66 8.70
N VAL A 60 -18.92 -7.36 9.23
CA VAL A 60 -18.72 -8.83 9.14
C VAL A 60 -18.73 -9.33 7.68
N ASN A 61 -18.18 -8.56 6.74
CA ASN A 61 -17.98 -8.99 5.37
C ASN A 61 -16.66 -9.76 5.22
N GLU A 62 -16.67 -11.07 5.42
CA GLU A 62 -15.47 -11.91 5.26
C GLU A 62 -14.82 -11.77 3.88
N SER A 63 -15.61 -11.51 2.84
CA SER A 63 -15.10 -11.31 1.47
C SER A 63 -14.30 -10.01 1.31
N ALA A 64 -14.44 -9.05 2.22
CA ALA A 64 -13.70 -7.79 2.24
C ALA A 64 -12.44 -7.83 3.10
N GLN A 65 -11.96 -9.00 3.55
CA GLN A 65 -10.74 -9.11 4.34
C GLN A 65 -9.55 -8.40 3.65
N PRO A 66 -8.90 -7.42 4.31
CA PRO A 66 -7.72 -6.74 3.76
C PRO A 66 -6.55 -7.70 3.63
N ASP A 67 -5.76 -7.51 2.58
CA ASP A 67 -4.60 -8.34 2.31
C ASP A 67 -3.39 -7.52 1.85
N ILE A 68 -2.28 -8.21 1.67
CA ILE A 68 -1.03 -7.59 1.19
C ILE A 68 -1.23 -6.93 -0.17
N VAL A 69 -2.11 -7.44 -1.03
CA VAL A 69 -2.36 -6.88 -2.37
C VAL A 69 -3.11 -5.56 -2.26
N SER A 70 -4.15 -5.50 -1.42
CA SER A 70 -4.95 -4.31 -1.20
C SER A 70 -4.14 -3.18 -0.56
N VAL A 71 -3.31 -3.49 0.45
CA VAL A 71 -2.40 -2.51 1.05
C VAL A 71 -1.31 -2.07 0.06
N THR A 72 -0.75 -2.99 -0.71
CA THR A 72 0.26 -2.64 -1.74
C THR A 72 -0.33 -1.69 -2.78
N ALA A 73 -1.59 -1.87 -3.19
CA ALA A 73 -2.28 -0.98 -4.12
C ALA A 73 -2.40 0.45 -3.55
N PHE A 74 -2.75 0.58 -2.26
CA PHE A 74 -2.75 1.86 -1.55
C PHE A 74 -1.35 2.50 -1.49
N LEU A 75 -0.32 1.76 -1.10
CA LEU A 75 1.06 2.28 -1.05
C LEU A 75 1.52 2.77 -2.42
N PHE A 76 1.13 2.10 -3.50
CA PHE A 76 1.38 2.59 -4.85
C PHE A 76 0.60 3.85 -5.20
N ALA A 77 -0.61 4.04 -4.68
CA ALA A 77 -1.33 5.31 -4.84
C ALA A 77 -0.56 6.48 -4.20
N CYS A 78 0.00 6.30 -3.00
CA CYS A 78 0.91 7.29 -2.41
C CYS A 78 2.17 7.48 -3.27
N ALA A 79 2.83 6.38 -3.67
CA ALA A 79 4.08 6.43 -4.40
C ALA A 79 3.95 6.99 -5.82
N ASN A 80 2.76 6.95 -6.43
CA ASN A 80 2.49 7.43 -7.77
C ASN A 80 1.84 8.81 -7.80
N MET A 81 1.68 9.46 -6.64
CA MET A 81 1.21 10.85 -6.54
C MET A 81 1.91 11.74 -7.58
N PRO A 82 1.17 12.58 -8.31
CA PRO A 82 1.75 13.43 -9.33
C PRO A 82 2.78 14.38 -8.68
N ILE A 83 3.90 14.60 -9.37
CA ILE A 83 4.82 15.66 -8.98
C ILE A 83 4.21 16.95 -9.51
N ILE A 84 3.39 17.58 -8.68
CA ILE A 84 2.89 18.93 -8.96
C ILE A 84 4.09 19.86 -8.75
N ARG A 85 4.48 20.55 -9.83
CA ARG A 85 5.49 21.59 -9.76
C ARG A 85 4.93 22.72 -8.91
N ASP A 86 5.77 23.29 -8.06
CA ASP A 86 5.42 24.47 -7.28
C ASP A 86 4.87 25.52 -8.24
N GLY A 87 3.58 25.84 -8.11
CA GLY A 87 2.95 26.91 -8.88
C GLY A 87 3.62 28.25 -8.54
N ASP A 88 3.34 29.30 -9.30
CA ASP A 88 3.81 30.64 -8.94
C ASP A 88 3.13 31.14 -7.65
N ASP A 89 1.96 30.58 -7.32
CA ASP A 89 1.15 30.87 -6.12
C ASP A 89 1.65 30.09 -4.88
N ASP A 90 1.85 30.81 -3.77
CA ASP A 90 2.29 30.23 -2.50
C ASP A 90 1.22 29.32 -1.86
N ASP A 91 -0.07 29.57 -2.09
CA ASP A 91 -1.16 28.74 -1.56
C ASP A 91 -1.17 27.35 -2.21
N GLU A 92 -0.90 27.27 -3.52
CA GLU A 92 -0.78 25.99 -4.23
C GLU A 92 0.44 25.19 -3.76
N ARG A 93 1.57 25.86 -3.53
CA ARG A 93 2.78 25.23 -2.97
C ARG A 93 2.51 24.61 -1.61
N GLN A 94 1.88 25.38 -0.72
CA GLN A 94 1.53 24.93 0.62
C GLN A 94 0.57 23.73 0.56
N SER A 95 -0.48 23.82 -0.25
CA SER A 95 -1.45 22.72 -0.43
C SER A 95 -0.79 21.44 -0.96
N ASN A 96 0.15 21.57 -1.90
CA ASN A 96 0.89 20.42 -2.45
C ASN A 96 1.85 19.81 -1.43
N TYR A 97 2.50 20.63 -0.61
CA TYR A 97 3.32 20.17 0.50
C TYR A 97 2.48 19.34 1.49
N GLU A 98 1.32 19.86 1.90
CA GLU A 98 0.41 19.18 2.82
C GLU A 98 -0.08 17.84 2.27
N ARG A 99 -0.46 17.78 0.99
CA ARG A 99 -0.84 16.52 0.32
C ARG A 99 0.29 15.49 0.33
N LYS A 100 1.53 15.90 -0.01
CA LYS A 100 2.70 15.00 0.00
C LYS A 100 3.00 14.51 1.41
N ARG A 101 2.95 15.41 2.39
CA ARG A 101 3.21 15.13 3.80
C ARG A 101 2.20 14.12 4.35
N GLU A 102 0.91 14.35 4.09
CA GLU A 102 -0.13 13.44 4.55
C GLU A 102 -0.07 12.09 3.85
N ALA A 103 0.16 12.06 2.53
CA ALA A 103 0.33 10.82 1.78
C ALA A 103 1.50 9.97 2.31
N LEU A 104 2.63 10.60 2.67
CA LEU A 104 3.77 9.93 3.27
C LEU A 104 3.45 9.39 4.67
N ARG A 105 2.79 10.21 5.50
CA ARG A 105 2.36 9.83 6.84
C ARG A 105 1.44 8.61 6.80
N LEU A 106 0.42 8.62 5.95
CA LEU A 106 -0.53 7.51 5.78
C LEU A 106 0.16 6.24 5.26
N ALA A 107 1.11 6.37 4.32
CA ALA A 107 1.88 5.24 3.81
C ALA A 107 2.73 4.57 4.91
N ILE A 108 3.46 5.36 5.71
CA ILE A 108 4.26 4.84 6.83
C ILE A 108 3.36 4.21 7.89
N GLN A 109 2.31 4.92 8.30
CA GLN A 109 1.37 4.43 9.32
C GLN A 109 0.74 3.09 8.91
N THR A 110 0.26 2.99 7.68
CA THR A 110 -0.37 1.75 7.18
C THR A 110 0.65 0.62 7.08
N PHE A 111 1.87 0.92 6.63
CA PHE A 111 2.93 -0.09 6.56
C PHE A 111 3.32 -0.62 7.94
N GLU A 112 3.48 0.27 8.93
CA GLU A 112 3.80 -0.12 10.30
C GLU A 112 2.66 -0.89 10.96
N ASP A 113 1.39 -0.61 10.60
CA ASP A 113 0.26 -1.43 11.06
C ASP A 113 0.33 -2.85 10.48
N VAL A 114 0.65 -3.03 9.19
CA VAL A 114 0.88 -4.37 8.64
C VAL A 114 2.07 -5.07 9.31
N ASN A 115 3.11 -4.31 9.63
CA ASN A 115 4.32 -4.82 10.27
C ASN A 115 4.05 -5.31 11.70
N SER A 116 3.24 -4.56 12.45
CA SER A 116 2.89 -4.82 13.86
C SER A 116 1.74 -5.83 14.00
N ASN A 117 0.77 -5.78 13.09
CA ASN A 117 -0.47 -6.55 13.13
C ASN A 117 -0.67 -7.36 11.84
N PRO A 118 0.28 -8.23 11.45
CA PRO A 118 0.25 -8.89 10.14
C PRO A 118 -0.96 -9.82 9.95
N LYS A 119 -1.55 -10.34 11.03
CA LYS A 119 -2.75 -11.19 10.97
C LYS A 119 -4.02 -10.42 10.56
N ARG A 120 -4.05 -9.10 10.78
CA ARG A 120 -5.16 -8.23 10.36
C ARG A 120 -5.32 -8.22 8.83
N TYR A 121 -4.21 -8.40 8.12
CA TYR A 121 -4.11 -8.28 6.66
C TYR A 121 -4.05 -9.65 5.96
N GLY A 122 -4.78 -10.64 6.49
CA GLY A 122 -4.89 -11.98 5.91
C GLY A 122 -3.54 -12.67 5.66
N GLY A 123 -3.52 -13.61 4.72
CA GLY A 123 -2.28 -14.14 4.14
C GLY A 123 -1.33 -14.86 5.11
N GLY A 124 -1.83 -15.46 6.19
CA GLY A 124 -1.03 -16.28 7.11
C GLY A 124 -0.13 -15.51 8.07
N GLY A 125 -0.24 -14.17 8.14
CA GLY A 125 0.48 -13.37 9.13
C GLY A 125 1.98 -13.21 8.88
N TYR A 126 2.46 -13.40 7.64
CA TYR A 126 3.89 -13.29 7.28
C TYR A 126 4.41 -11.84 7.23
N GLY A 127 3.53 -10.84 7.33
CA GLY A 127 3.89 -9.42 7.31
C GLY A 127 4.27 -8.89 5.92
N PRO A 128 4.98 -7.75 5.85
CA PRO A 128 5.28 -7.09 4.58
C PRO A 128 6.19 -7.92 3.67
N ASN A 129 5.84 -7.96 2.38
CA ASN A 129 6.64 -8.61 1.34
C ASN A 129 7.47 -7.60 0.51
N GLN A 130 8.31 -8.11 -0.40
CA GLN A 130 9.14 -7.31 -1.30
C GLN A 130 8.38 -6.21 -2.09
N TYR A 131 7.10 -6.40 -2.42
CA TYR A 131 6.32 -5.43 -3.19
C TYR A 131 5.89 -4.25 -2.32
N MET A 132 5.50 -4.51 -1.06
CA MET A 132 5.21 -3.45 -0.10
C MET A 132 6.46 -2.61 0.21
N TYR A 133 7.61 -3.26 0.45
CA TYR A 133 8.88 -2.56 0.67
C TYR A 133 9.26 -1.70 -0.54
N THR A 134 9.05 -2.21 -1.75
CA THR A 134 9.28 -1.44 -2.99
C THR A 134 8.36 -0.21 -3.05
N ALA A 135 7.07 -0.38 -2.76
CA ALA A 135 6.09 0.69 -2.80
C ALA A 135 6.39 1.77 -1.75
N LEU A 136 6.68 1.38 -0.51
CA LEU A 136 7.03 2.31 0.57
C LEU A 136 8.34 3.06 0.27
N LEU A 137 9.41 2.37 -0.16
CA LEU A 137 10.66 3.04 -0.55
C LEU A 137 10.41 4.07 -1.66
N LYS A 138 9.61 3.71 -2.68
CA LYS A 138 9.25 4.64 -3.75
C LYS A 138 8.47 5.85 -3.22
N ALA A 139 7.56 5.66 -2.26
CA ALA A 139 6.87 6.76 -1.59
C ALA A 139 7.86 7.66 -0.83
N CYS A 140 8.76 7.09 -0.03
CA CYS A 140 9.81 7.86 0.66
C CYS A 140 10.70 8.65 -0.30
N VAL A 141 11.11 8.04 -1.42
CA VAL A 141 11.95 8.70 -2.44
C VAL A 141 11.27 9.94 -3.01
N ARG A 142 9.94 9.91 -3.18
CA ARG A 142 9.16 10.93 -3.89
C ARG A 142 8.50 11.96 -2.99
N LEU A 143 8.17 11.60 -1.76
CA LEU A 143 7.35 12.41 -0.86
C LEU A 143 8.12 12.97 0.35
N ALA A 144 9.31 12.46 0.66
CA ALA A 144 10.09 12.96 1.78
C ALA A 144 10.60 14.39 1.54
N ASP A 145 10.67 15.14 2.63
CA ASP A 145 11.09 16.53 2.66
C ASP A 145 12.62 16.62 2.74
N GLY A 146 13.24 16.92 1.61
CA GLY A 146 14.68 17.04 1.48
C GLY A 146 15.46 15.71 1.58
N GLU A 147 16.77 15.83 1.46
CA GLU A 147 17.67 14.66 1.38
C GLU A 147 17.84 13.94 2.72
N THR A 148 17.85 14.67 3.83
CA THR A 148 18.07 14.12 5.17
C THR A 148 16.92 13.21 5.61
N GLU A 149 15.66 13.65 5.45
CA GLU A 149 14.50 12.81 5.77
C GLU A 149 14.44 11.60 4.83
N ARG A 150 14.60 11.82 3.52
CA ARG A 150 14.62 10.74 2.52
C ARG A 150 15.67 9.68 2.85
N GLY A 151 16.89 10.10 3.21
CA GLY A 151 17.99 9.20 3.58
C GLY A 151 17.66 8.36 4.80
N ARG A 152 17.14 8.96 5.88
CA ARG A 152 16.75 8.24 7.10
C ARG A 152 15.65 7.22 6.83
N LEU A 153 14.60 7.62 6.10
CA LEU A 153 13.48 6.73 5.76
C LEU A 153 13.94 5.57 4.86
N CYS A 154 14.72 5.85 3.82
CA CYS A 154 15.23 4.81 2.92
C CYS A 154 16.13 3.82 3.67
N GLU A 155 17.01 4.30 4.56
CA GLU A 155 17.84 3.43 5.40
C GLU A 155 16.99 2.52 6.28
N HIS A 156 16.02 3.09 7.00
CA HIS A 156 15.17 2.34 7.91
C HIS A 156 14.37 1.25 7.19
N VAL A 157 13.65 1.62 6.13
CA VAL A 157 12.80 0.70 5.37
C VAL A 157 13.64 -0.39 4.69
N PHE A 158 14.81 -0.05 4.15
CA PHE A 158 15.68 -1.03 3.53
C PHE A 158 16.25 -2.02 4.55
N ARG A 159 16.70 -1.56 5.73
CA ARG A 159 17.18 -2.45 6.80
C ARG A 159 16.10 -3.41 7.28
N GLN A 160 14.87 -2.92 7.50
CA GLN A 160 13.74 -3.81 7.81
C GLN A 160 13.53 -4.87 6.72
N SER A 161 13.62 -4.49 5.43
CA SER A 161 13.49 -5.44 4.33
C SER A 161 14.61 -6.50 4.32
N ALA A 162 15.83 -6.10 4.66
CA ALA A 162 17.00 -6.98 4.79
C ALA A 162 16.85 -7.97 5.94
N GLU A 163 16.46 -7.50 7.12
CA GLU A 163 16.20 -8.34 8.31
C GLU A 163 15.10 -9.37 8.05
N ARG A 164 14.05 -8.95 7.32
CA ARG A 164 12.98 -9.87 6.91
C ARG A 164 13.40 -10.83 5.81
N GLY A 165 14.45 -10.55 5.04
CA GLY A 165 14.85 -11.39 3.93
C GLY A 165 14.05 -11.15 2.64
N GLN A 166 13.55 -9.91 2.47
CA GLN A 166 12.66 -9.44 1.41
C GLN A 166 13.35 -8.50 0.41
N VAL A 167 14.68 -8.38 0.44
CA VAL A 167 15.43 -7.55 -0.51
C VAL A 167 15.41 -8.20 -1.89
N SER A 168 14.66 -7.60 -2.80
CA SER A 168 14.64 -7.94 -4.22
C SER A 168 15.45 -6.93 -5.03
N LYS A 169 15.71 -7.23 -6.31
CA LYS A 169 16.29 -6.28 -7.28
C LYS A 169 15.57 -4.93 -7.24
N THR A 170 14.24 -4.94 -7.15
CA THR A 170 13.45 -3.71 -7.16
C THR A 170 13.56 -2.95 -5.85
N VAL A 171 13.57 -3.64 -4.70
CA VAL A 171 13.81 -3.02 -3.38
C VAL A 171 15.18 -2.34 -3.36
N LEU A 172 16.23 -3.06 -3.77
CA LEU A 172 17.58 -2.50 -3.86
C LEU A 172 17.63 -1.28 -4.79
N ASN A 173 17.05 -1.38 -5.99
CA ASN A 173 17.05 -0.28 -6.95
C ASN A 173 16.32 0.95 -6.41
N GLN A 174 15.23 0.81 -5.65
CA GLN A 174 14.57 1.96 -5.03
C GLN A 174 15.41 2.57 -3.91
N PHE A 175 16.04 1.74 -3.08
CA PHE A 175 16.98 2.21 -2.05
C PHE A 175 18.14 3.00 -2.68
N LEU A 176 18.77 2.45 -3.72
CA LEU A 176 19.86 3.13 -4.45
C LEU A 176 19.40 4.43 -5.13
N LYS A 177 18.12 4.58 -5.48
CA LYS A 177 17.60 5.85 -6.01
C LYS A 177 17.39 6.90 -4.92
N GLY A 178 16.89 6.51 -3.75
CA GLY A 178 16.52 7.45 -2.69
C GLY A 178 17.64 7.82 -1.72
N ALA A 179 18.49 6.85 -1.38
CA ALA A 179 19.50 6.99 -0.35
C ALA A 179 20.70 7.85 -0.83
N PRO A 180 21.19 8.81 -0.03
CA PRO A 180 22.47 9.49 -0.26
C PRO A 180 23.67 8.54 -0.25
N PHE A 181 24.80 8.95 -0.83
CA PHE A 181 26.03 8.14 -0.87
C PHE A 181 26.46 7.67 0.52
N GLY A 182 26.47 8.55 1.53
CA GLY A 182 26.84 8.18 2.89
C GLY A 182 25.92 7.12 3.51
N VAL A 183 24.63 7.16 3.21
CA VAL A 183 23.67 6.11 3.64
C VAL A 183 23.94 4.80 2.91
N ARG A 184 24.14 4.83 1.58
CA ARG A 184 24.46 3.63 0.80
C ARG A 184 25.72 2.95 1.31
N LYS A 185 26.78 3.73 1.58
CA LYS A 185 28.05 3.23 2.13
C LYS A 185 27.86 2.57 3.49
N ARG A 186 27.08 3.17 4.40
CA ARG A 186 26.78 2.59 5.72
C ARG A 186 25.97 1.30 5.67
N VAL A 187 25.10 1.15 4.67
CA VAL A 187 24.19 0.01 4.55
C VAL A 187 24.82 -1.12 3.74
N LEU A 188 25.50 -0.81 2.64
CA LEU A 188 26.01 -1.79 1.66
C LEU A 188 27.55 -1.99 1.71
N GLY A 189 28.26 -1.16 2.48
CA GLY A 189 29.73 -1.15 2.52
C GLY A 189 30.40 -0.41 1.36
N ASP A 190 31.74 -0.38 1.38
CA ASP A 190 32.57 0.50 0.53
C ASP A 190 32.52 0.20 -0.97
N ASN A 191 32.20 -1.04 -1.37
CA ASN A 191 32.17 -1.46 -2.77
C ASN A 191 30.80 -1.93 -3.26
N GLY A 192 29.74 -1.91 -2.43
CA GLY A 192 28.42 -2.45 -2.79
C GLY A 192 28.38 -3.97 -3.01
N VAL A 193 29.41 -4.72 -2.60
CA VAL A 193 29.67 -6.12 -3.00
C VAL A 193 29.17 -7.18 -2.01
N SER A 194 28.64 -6.83 -0.85
CA SER A 194 28.07 -7.84 0.05
C SER A 194 26.60 -7.55 0.29
N ILE A 195 25.74 -7.95 -0.65
CA ILE A 195 24.34 -8.20 -0.34
C ILE A 195 24.29 -9.64 0.19
N PRO A 196 24.14 -9.84 1.51
CA PRO A 196 24.13 -11.17 2.08
C PRO A 196 22.95 -11.98 1.55
N LYS A 197 23.15 -13.28 1.30
CA LYS A 197 22.12 -14.13 0.69
C LYS A 197 20.85 -14.18 1.54
N GLU A 198 20.99 -14.04 2.86
CA GLU A 198 19.92 -14.00 3.84
C GLU A 198 18.96 -12.83 3.65
N TRP A 199 19.43 -11.69 3.11
CA TRP A 199 18.59 -10.52 2.84
C TRP A 199 17.54 -10.79 1.75
N SER A 200 17.71 -11.87 0.98
CA SER A 200 16.77 -12.28 -0.08
C SER A 200 16.24 -13.71 0.12
N ARG A 201 16.31 -14.27 1.35
CA ARG A 201 15.93 -15.67 1.62
C ARG A 201 14.49 -15.99 1.23
N PHE A 202 13.56 -15.02 1.30
CA PHE A 202 12.15 -15.18 0.91
C PHE A 202 11.82 -14.59 -0.46
N VAL A 203 12.83 -14.20 -1.23
CA VAL A 203 12.67 -13.70 -2.60
C VAL A 203 13.00 -14.82 -3.58
N LYS A 204 12.20 -14.95 -4.66
CA LYS A 204 12.45 -15.88 -5.77
C LYS A 204 13.83 -15.62 -6.38
N MET A 205 14.58 -16.68 -6.73
CA MET A 205 15.95 -16.56 -7.27
C MET A 205 16.06 -15.59 -8.46
N SER A 206 15.09 -15.58 -9.38
CA SER A 206 15.06 -14.66 -10.53
C SER A 206 15.08 -13.17 -10.14
N ASN A 207 14.58 -12.85 -8.94
CA ASN A 207 14.34 -11.50 -8.44
C ASN A 207 15.31 -11.10 -7.32
N ARG A 208 16.26 -11.97 -6.93
CA ARG A 208 17.32 -11.62 -5.97
C ARG A 208 18.34 -10.67 -6.63
N PRO A 209 18.86 -9.66 -5.92
CA PRO A 209 19.91 -8.78 -6.43
C PRO A 209 21.11 -9.49 -7.02
#